data_AF-A0AAJ7J421-F1
#
_entry.id   AF-A0AAJ7J421-F1
#
_cell.length_a   1.000
_cell.length_b   1.000
_cell.length_c   1.000
_cell.angle_alpha   90.00
_cell.angle_beta   90.00
_cell.angle_gamma   90.00
#
_symmetry.space_group_name_H-M   'P 1'
#
loop_
_entity.id
_entity.type
_entity.pdbx_description
1 polymer ?
#
loop_
_entity_poly.entity_id
_entity_poly.type
_entity_poly.pdbx_seq_one_letter_code
_entity_poly.pdbx_strand_id
1 'polypeptide(L)'
;LLEPKRWRPLRTRLSPTFTSGKLKEMFSMIIECSNTFEKYVDSLIANGNNIDVREVCARFTTDVISSCAFGLDTNAMSGENNKFREIGKTFFNMSLVQRIKIQLREGLPTLYTLLGYILPRDDMTQFFTKVVNDVIDYRRKNNVVRQDFIHTLMDLQDHPEKLSINLTNDLLIAQAFVFFVAGFETSASTIANALYELAQNQDIQDKLREEITEHHDMNNGEWLYESIKKMPILDVVLK
;
A
#
# COMPACT_ATOMS: atom_id res chain seq x y z
N LEU A 1 15.02 11.10 3.77
CA LEU A 1 14.19 10.98 4.98
C LEU A 1 13.92 12.37 5.55
N LEU A 2 12.80 12.57 6.25
CA LEU A 2 12.50 13.84 6.92
C LEU A 2 13.42 14.06 8.12
N GLU A 3 13.78 15.30 8.39
CA GLU A 3 14.53 15.66 9.61
C GLU A 3 13.70 15.34 10.87
N PRO A 4 14.34 15.00 12.02
CA PRO A 4 13.62 14.64 13.25
C PRO A 4 12.57 15.67 13.69
N LYS A 5 12.84 16.96 13.51
CA LYS A 5 11.92 18.06 13.83
C LYS A 5 10.62 18.02 13.01
N ARG A 6 10.67 17.52 11.77
CA ARG A 6 9.51 17.36 10.88
C ARG A 6 8.89 15.97 10.96
N TRP A 7 9.72 14.95 11.12
CA TRP A 7 9.29 13.56 11.20
C TRP A 7 8.49 13.27 12.47
N ARG A 8 8.95 13.70 13.65
CA ARG A 8 8.28 13.37 14.93
C ARG A 8 6.83 13.88 14.97
N PRO A 9 6.53 15.16 14.66
CA PRO A 9 5.15 15.65 14.69
C PRO A 9 4.23 14.91 13.72
N LEU A 10 4.69 14.69 12.48
CA LEU A 10 3.93 13.92 11.48
C LEU A 10 3.69 12.49 11.94
N ARG A 11 4.73 11.79 12.40
CA ARG A 11 4.60 10.41 12.88
C ARG A 11 3.61 10.30 14.02
N THR A 12 3.65 11.21 14.99
CA THR A 12 2.69 11.24 16.10
C THR A 12 1.26 11.41 15.62
N ARG A 13 1.02 12.23 14.59
CA ARG A 13 -0.33 12.46 14.05
C ARG A 13 -0.84 11.39 13.09
N LEU A 14 0.05 10.68 12.39
CA LEU A 14 -0.32 9.61 11.46
C LEU A 14 -0.37 8.23 12.13
N SER A 15 0.25 8.05 13.31
CA SER A 15 0.20 6.76 14.03
C SER A 15 -1.23 6.30 14.38
N PRO A 16 -2.19 7.17 14.74
CA PRO A 16 -3.58 6.77 15.01
C PRO A 16 -4.30 6.07 13.84
N THR A 17 -3.84 6.26 12.59
CA THR A 17 -4.37 5.54 11.42
C THR A 17 -4.21 4.02 11.53
N PHE A 18 -3.26 3.55 12.34
CA PHE A 18 -2.97 2.11 12.54
C PHE A 18 -3.46 1.57 13.88
N THR A 19 -4.44 2.22 14.51
CA THR A 19 -5.08 1.68 15.72
C THR A 19 -5.89 0.42 15.39
N SER A 20 -6.06 -0.47 16.37
CA SER A 20 -6.87 -1.69 16.20
C SER A 20 -8.28 -1.41 15.67
N GLY A 21 -8.89 -0.28 16.07
CA GLY A 21 -10.19 0.15 15.56
C GLY A 21 -10.16 0.49 14.07
N LYS A 22 -9.16 1.27 13.63
CA LYS A 22 -8.98 1.59 12.21
C LYS A 22 -8.62 0.39 11.35
N LEU A 23 -7.79 -0.52 11.86
CA LEU A 23 -7.49 -1.78 11.15
C LEU A 23 -8.74 -2.65 10.99
N LYS A 24 -9.61 -2.69 12.00
CA LYS A 24 -10.90 -3.38 11.92
C LYS A 24 -11.85 -2.73 10.91
N GLU A 25 -11.88 -1.41 10.83
CA GLU A 25 -12.62 -0.68 9.78
C GLU A 25 -12.06 -1.00 8.38
N MET A 26 -10.74 -1.15 8.24
CA MET A 26 -10.10 -1.50 6.98
C MET A 26 -10.32 -2.96 6.56
N PHE A 27 -10.65 -3.83 7.52
CA PHE A 27 -10.76 -5.27 7.29
C PHE A 27 -11.81 -5.62 6.23
N SER A 28 -12.97 -4.95 6.21
CA SER A 28 -14.00 -5.21 5.19
C SER A 28 -13.50 -4.93 3.77
N MET A 29 -12.74 -3.84 3.58
CA MET A 29 -12.13 -3.50 2.29
C MET A 29 -11.09 -4.53 1.86
N ILE A 30 -10.34 -5.08 2.82
CA ILE A 30 -9.39 -6.17 2.54
C ILE A 30 -10.14 -7.41 2.07
N ILE A 31 -11.26 -7.78 2.70
CA ILE A 31 -12.09 -8.90 2.27
C ILE A 31 -12.66 -8.69 0.86
N GLU A 32 -13.13 -7.49 0.53
CA GLU A 32 -13.57 -7.15 -0.84
C GLU A 32 -12.44 -7.34 -1.88
N CYS A 33 -11.21 -6.91 -1.53
CA CYS A 33 -10.04 -7.14 -2.37
C CYS A 33 -9.71 -8.63 -2.48
N SER A 34 -9.80 -9.40 -1.39
CA SER A 34 -9.56 -10.85 -1.38
C SER A 34 -10.56 -11.61 -2.24
N ASN A 35 -11.84 -11.25 -2.21
CA ASN A 35 -12.87 -11.87 -3.06
C ASN A 35 -12.60 -11.61 -4.56
N THR A 36 -12.08 -10.43 -4.90
CA THR A 36 -11.65 -10.12 -6.27
C THR A 36 -10.39 -10.90 -6.65
N PHE A 37 -9.48 -11.07 -5.69
CA PHE A 37 -8.24 -11.82 -5.85
C PHE A 37 -8.50 -13.29 -6.16
N GLU A 38 -9.40 -13.94 -5.44
CA GLU A 38 -9.79 -15.34 -5.68
C GLU A 38 -10.29 -15.53 -7.12
N LYS A 39 -11.24 -14.70 -7.57
CA LYS A 39 -11.75 -14.72 -8.95
C LYS A 39 -10.65 -14.52 -9.99
N TYR A 40 -9.70 -13.64 -9.70
CA TYR A 40 -8.56 -13.40 -10.57
C TYR A 40 -7.64 -14.62 -10.65
N VAL A 41 -7.30 -15.23 -9.51
CA VAL A 41 -6.50 -16.46 -9.47
C VAL A 41 -7.20 -17.61 -10.19
N ASP A 42 -8.51 -17.79 -10.00
CA ASP A 42 -9.31 -18.79 -10.72
C ASP A 42 -9.21 -18.61 -12.25
N SER A 43 -9.27 -17.35 -12.71
CA SER A 43 -9.13 -17.04 -14.14
C SER A 43 -7.73 -17.38 -14.68
N LEU A 44 -6.67 -17.21 -13.87
CA LEU A 44 -5.31 -17.58 -14.25
C LEU A 44 -5.14 -19.10 -14.31
N ILE A 45 -5.70 -19.82 -13.34
CA ILE A 45 -5.67 -21.29 -13.29
C ILE A 45 -6.42 -21.88 -14.50
N ALA A 46 -7.59 -21.33 -14.85
CA ALA A 46 -8.37 -21.76 -16.00
C ALA A 46 -7.61 -21.64 -17.33
N ASN A 47 -6.68 -20.68 -17.43
CA ASN A 47 -5.83 -20.49 -18.61
C ASN A 47 -4.64 -21.48 -18.68
N GLY A 48 -4.40 -22.29 -17.64
CA GLY A 48 -3.38 -23.35 -17.62
C GLY A 48 -1.92 -22.85 -17.64
N ASN A 49 -1.69 -21.56 -17.41
CA ASN A 49 -0.35 -20.96 -17.45
C ASN A 49 0.32 -20.98 -16.07
N ASN A 50 1.65 -20.97 -16.06
CA ASN A 50 2.43 -20.75 -14.84
C ASN A 50 2.08 -19.37 -14.25
N ILE A 51 1.86 -19.33 -12.94
CA ILE A 51 1.47 -18.12 -12.23
C ILE A 51 2.73 -17.47 -11.64
N ASP A 52 2.99 -16.21 -12.04
CA ASP A 52 3.97 -15.38 -11.34
C ASP A 52 3.35 -14.90 -10.02
N VAL A 53 3.62 -15.65 -8.94
CA VAL A 53 3.12 -15.38 -7.59
C VAL A 53 3.50 -13.98 -7.12
N ARG A 54 4.70 -13.50 -7.46
CA ARG A 54 5.18 -12.17 -7.04
C ARG A 54 4.35 -11.07 -7.70
N GLU A 55 4.03 -11.21 -8.97
CA GLU A 55 3.17 -10.28 -9.70
C GLU A 55 1.74 -10.28 -9.16
N VAL A 56 1.18 -11.48 -8.92
CA VAL A 56 -0.17 -11.66 -8.39
C VAL A 56 -0.32 -11.05 -6.99
N CYS A 57 0.61 -11.31 -6.06
CA CYS A 57 0.62 -10.68 -4.73
C CYS A 57 0.80 -9.16 -4.80
N ALA A 58 1.55 -8.66 -5.78
CA ALA A 58 1.74 -7.22 -5.95
C ALA A 58 0.48 -6.51 -6.43
N ARG A 59 -0.28 -7.14 -7.33
CA ARG A 59 -1.59 -6.62 -7.77
C ARG A 59 -2.56 -6.57 -6.60
N PHE A 60 -2.63 -7.64 -5.81
CA PHE A 60 -3.46 -7.70 -4.61
C PHE A 60 -3.17 -6.59 -3.61
N THR A 61 -1.92 -6.47 -3.20
CA THR A 61 -1.52 -5.46 -2.21
C THR A 61 -1.61 -4.03 -2.74
N THR A 62 -1.50 -3.82 -4.06
CA THR A 62 -1.76 -2.53 -4.71
C THR A 62 -3.23 -2.13 -4.58
N ASP A 63 -4.16 -3.04 -4.83
CA ASP A 63 -5.60 -2.77 -4.66
C ASP A 63 -5.95 -2.56 -3.17
N VAL A 64 -5.40 -3.37 -2.27
CA VAL A 64 -5.60 -3.22 -0.82
C VAL A 64 -5.17 -1.83 -0.33
N ILE A 65 -3.95 -1.38 -0.65
CA ILE A 65 -3.50 -0.06 -0.18
C ILE A 65 -4.28 1.07 -0.85
N SER A 66 -4.66 0.92 -2.13
CA SER A 66 -5.44 1.93 -2.85
C SER A 66 -6.84 2.08 -2.26
N SER A 67 -7.49 0.97 -1.92
CA SER A 67 -8.81 0.97 -1.27
C SER A 67 -8.72 1.49 0.17
N CYS A 68 -7.82 0.96 1.00
CA CYS A 68 -7.75 1.31 2.41
C CYS A 68 -7.21 2.73 2.68
N ALA A 69 -6.19 3.18 1.94
CA ALA A 69 -5.54 4.47 2.20
C ALA A 69 -6.12 5.63 1.38
N PHE A 70 -6.52 5.37 0.12
CA PHE A 70 -6.97 6.39 -0.82
C PHE A 70 -8.48 6.35 -1.09
N GLY A 71 -9.14 5.26 -0.71
CA GLY A 71 -10.53 5.04 -1.03
C GLY A 71 -10.79 4.91 -2.53
N LEU A 72 -9.80 4.41 -3.26
CA LEU A 72 -9.86 4.21 -4.70
C LEU A 72 -9.97 2.72 -5.01
N ASP A 73 -10.91 2.37 -5.88
CA ASP A 73 -10.90 1.08 -6.57
C ASP A 73 -10.03 1.22 -7.82
N THR A 74 -8.83 0.65 -7.77
CA THR A 74 -7.87 0.73 -8.87
C THR A 74 -7.97 -0.45 -9.83
N ASN A 75 -8.76 -1.46 -9.48
CA ASN A 75 -8.97 -2.67 -10.27
C ASN A 75 -7.66 -3.27 -10.85
N ALA A 76 -6.60 -3.30 -10.03
CA ALA A 76 -5.26 -3.75 -10.41
C ALA A 76 -5.21 -5.24 -10.77
N MET A 77 -6.18 -6.02 -10.33
CA MET A 77 -6.31 -7.44 -10.67
C MET A 77 -6.90 -7.67 -12.06
N SER A 78 -8.01 -7.01 -12.42
CA SER A 78 -8.70 -7.30 -13.70
C SER A 78 -8.31 -6.38 -14.86
N GLY A 79 -7.64 -5.26 -14.60
CA GLY A 79 -7.17 -4.34 -15.63
C GLY A 79 -5.81 -4.72 -16.23
N GLU A 80 -5.74 -4.90 -17.54
CA GLU A 80 -4.50 -4.70 -18.28
C GLU A 80 -4.11 -3.21 -18.19
N ASN A 81 -2.86 -2.90 -17.85
CA ASN A 81 -2.31 -1.54 -17.71
C ASN A 81 -2.85 -0.67 -16.56
N ASN A 82 -2.82 -1.17 -15.31
CA ASN A 82 -2.99 -0.30 -14.15
C ASN A 82 -1.73 0.58 -13.94
N LYS A 83 -1.89 1.90 -14.15
CA LYS A 83 -0.81 2.89 -14.02
C LYS A 83 -0.21 2.92 -12.59
N PHE A 84 -0.99 2.63 -11.54
CA PHE A 84 -0.46 2.47 -10.17
C PHE A 84 0.57 1.33 -10.09
N ARG A 85 0.32 0.21 -10.79
CA ARG A 85 1.22 -0.95 -10.80
C ARG A 85 2.49 -0.67 -11.61
N GLU A 86 2.37 -0.04 -12.77
CA GLU A 86 3.50 0.37 -13.62
C GLU A 86 4.47 1.29 -12.87
N ILE A 87 3.89 2.26 -12.17
CA ILE A 87 4.58 3.23 -11.34
C ILE A 87 5.24 2.54 -10.14
N GLY A 88 4.51 1.66 -9.45
CA GLY A 88 5.06 0.82 -8.38
C GLY A 88 6.32 0.04 -8.82
N LYS A 89 6.28 -0.62 -9.99
CA LYS A 89 7.44 -1.33 -10.56
C LYS A 89 8.61 -0.39 -10.84
N THR A 90 8.33 0.79 -11.39
CA THR A 90 9.36 1.78 -11.75
C THR A 90 10.10 2.35 -10.53
N PHE A 91 9.42 2.44 -9.38
CA PHE A 91 10.03 2.91 -8.13
C PHE A 91 11.08 1.94 -7.58
N PHE A 92 10.81 0.63 -7.62
CA PHE A 92 11.71 -0.39 -7.08
C PHE A 92 12.79 -0.85 -8.07
N ASN A 93 12.60 -0.59 -9.36
CA ASN A 93 13.63 -0.82 -10.37
C ASN A 93 14.71 0.28 -10.32
N MET A 94 15.76 0.04 -9.53
CA MET A 94 16.93 0.93 -9.41
C MET A 94 17.72 1.05 -10.72
N SER A 95 17.24 1.92 -11.61
CA SER A 95 17.92 2.27 -12.85
C SER A 95 19.26 2.97 -12.59
N LEU A 96 20.21 2.86 -13.53
CA LEU A 96 21.51 3.54 -13.44
C LEU A 96 21.35 5.06 -13.25
N VAL A 97 20.34 5.66 -13.91
CA VAL A 97 20.02 7.09 -13.77
C VAL A 97 19.58 7.43 -12.34
N GLN A 98 18.72 6.61 -11.71
CA GLN A 98 18.31 6.81 -10.32
C GLN A 98 19.50 6.66 -9.35
N ARG A 99 20.38 5.67 -9.58
CA ARG A 99 21.60 5.52 -8.77
C ARG A 99 22.49 6.76 -8.86
N ILE A 100 22.72 7.29 -10.07
CA ILE A 100 23.48 8.52 -10.27
C ILE A 100 22.81 9.71 -9.55
N LYS A 101 21.49 9.85 -9.63
CA LYS A 101 20.75 10.90 -8.92
C LYS A 101 20.91 10.81 -7.40
N ILE A 102 20.84 9.60 -6.83
CA ILE A 102 21.04 9.37 -5.39
C ILE A 102 22.47 9.75 -4.99
N GLN A 103 23.47 9.26 -5.72
CA GLN A 103 24.88 9.58 -5.45
C GLN A 103 25.16 11.09 -5.55
N LEU A 104 24.58 11.79 -6.55
CA LEU A 104 24.71 13.24 -6.69
C LEU A 104 24.05 13.99 -5.53
N ARG A 105 22.87 13.54 -5.08
CA ARG A 105 22.17 14.13 -3.94
C ARG A 105 22.97 14.01 -2.64
N GLU A 106 23.62 12.87 -2.42
CA GLU A 106 24.40 12.61 -1.21
C GLU A 106 25.79 13.25 -1.25
N GLY A 107 26.45 13.23 -2.41
CA GLY A 107 27.81 13.77 -2.57
C GLY A 107 27.87 15.28 -2.83
N LEU A 108 26.90 15.85 -3.56
CA LEU A 108 26.89 17.26 -3.98
C LEU A 108 25.49 17.88 -3.85
N PRO A 109 24.98 18.04 -2.61
CA PRO A 109 23.59 18.46 -2.37
C PRO A 109 23.24 19.81 -3.00
N THR A 110 24.16 20.79 -3.01
CA THR A 110 23.93 22.13 -3.58
C THR A 110 23.73 22.08 -5.10
N LEU A 111 24.53 21.27 -5.80
CA LEU A 111 24.40 21.07 -7.25
C LEU A 111 23.11 20.32 -7.56
N TYR A 112 22.79 19.30 -6.77
CA TYR A 112 21.53 18.57 -6.91
C TYR A 112 20.31 19.49 -6.73
N THR A 113 20.33 20.38 -5.73
CA THR A 113 19.23 21.34 -5.54
C THR A 113 19.11 22.32 -6.71
N LEU A 114 20.22 22.81 -7.26
CA LEU A 114 20.21 23.71 -8.42
C LEU A 114 19.66 23.02 -9.66
N LEU A 115 20.12 21.80 -9.94
CA LEU A 115 19.63 20.97 -11.06
C LEU A 115 18.18 20.53 -10.85
N GLY A 116 17.74 20.33 -9.60
CA GLY A 116 16.38 19.95 -9.25
C GLY A 116 15.33 21.01 -9.61
N TYR A 117 15.71 22.28 -9.71
CA TYR A 117 14.81 23.34 -10.22
C TYR A 117 14.67 23.33 -11.75
N ILE A 118 15.64 22.73 -12.47
CA ILE A 118 15.71 22.71 -13.93
C ILE A 118 15.19 21.38 -14.49
N LEU A 119 15.35 20.29 -13.76
CA LEU A 119 14.93 18.96 -14.19
C LEU A 119 13.41 18.77 -14.05
N PRO A 120 12.73 18.22 -15.07
CA PRO A 120 11.30 17.96 -14.99
C PRO A 120 10.98 16.94 -13.89
N ARG A 121 9.81 17.11 -13.24
CA ARG A 121 9.25 16.10 -12.33
C ARG A 121 9.10 14.78 -13.09
N ASP A 122 9.51 13.67 -12.49
CA ASP A 122 9.36 12.36 -13.12
C ASP A 122 7.88 11.96 -13.24
N ASP A 123 7.60 11.00 -14.14
CA ASP A 123 6.23 10.53 -14.47
C ASP A 123 5.48 10.06 -13.19
N MET A 124 6.23 9.43 -12.27
CA MET A 124 5.78 9.02 -10.95
C MET A 124 5.22 10.18 -10.14
N THR A 125 6.01 11.25 -9.99
CA THR A 125 5.64 12.43 -9.22
C THR A 125 4.43 13.11 -9.85
N GLN A 126 4.38 13.21 -11.18
CA GLN A 126 3.26 13.85 -11.88
C GLN A 126 1.96 13.07 -11.69
N PHE A 127 2.00 11.75 -11.88
CA PHE A 127 0.85 10.89 -11.68
C PHE A 127 0.32 10.97 -10.24
N PHE A 128 1.18 10.78 -9.23
CA PHE A 128 0.73 10.81 -7.85
C PHE A 128 0.25 12.18 -7.40
N THR A 129 0.90 13.25 -7.89
CA THR A 129 0.41 14.62 -7.68
C THR A 129 -1.00 14.77 -8.21
N LYS A 130 -1.25 14.29 -9.44
CA LYS A 130 -2.56 14.35 -10.07
C LYS A 130 -3.59 13.54 -9.29
N VAL A 131 -3.33 12.26 -9.03
CA VAL A 131 -4.26 11.37 -8.31
C VAL A 131 -4.64 11.94 -6.94
N VAL A 132 -3.65 12.34 -6.14
CA VAL A 132 -3.91 12.84 -4.78
C VAL A 132 -4.71 14.14 -4.83
N ASN A 133 -4.36 15.07 -5.72
CA ASN A 133 -5.12 16.30 -5.90
C ASN A 133 -6.55 16.02 -6.38
N ASP A 134 -6.74 15.15 -7.37
CA ASP A 134 -8.06 14.78 -7.92
C ASP A 134 -8.95 14.19 -6.81
N VAL A 135 -8.39 13.32 -5.95
CA VAL A 135 -9.11 12.74 -4.80
C VAL A 135 -9.50 13.82 -3.78
N ILE A 136 -8.57 14.69 -3.40
CA ILE A 136 -8.83 15.77 -2.44
C ILE A 136 -9.90 16.74 -2.98
N ASP A 137 -9.75 17.16 -4.24
CA ASP A 137 -10.66 18.08 -4.90
C ASP A 137 -12.05 17.47 -5.03
N TYR A 138 -12.16 16.20 -5.44
CA TYR A 138 -13.42 15.50 -5.51
C TYR A 138 -14.12 15.46 -4.15
N ARG A 139 -13.40 15.13 -3.08
CA ARG A 139 -13.97 15.05 -1.72
C ARG A 139 -14.43 16.40 -1.22
N ARG A 140 -13.63 17.45 -1.42
CA ARG A 140 -13.99 18.82 -1.04
C ARG A 140 -15.20 19.33 -1.82
N LYS A 141 -15.27 19.10 -3.13
CA LYS A 141 -16.39 19.55 -3.98
C LYS A 141 -17.70 18.84 -3.68
N ASN A 142 -17.64 17.53 -3.38
CA ASN A 142 -18.82 16.69 -3.19
C ASN A 142 -19.17 16.43 -1.71
N ASN A 143 -18.46 17.06 -0.77
CA ASN A 143 -18.62 16.83 0.68
C ASN A 143 -18.56 15.35 1.08
N VAL A 144 -17.70 14.57 0.42
CA VAL A 144 -17.51 13.15 0.71
C VAL A 144 -16.56 12.99 1.89
N VAL A 145 -17.05 12.38 2.96
CA VAL A 145 -16.24 12.05 4.15
C VAL A 145 -16.05 10.54 4.19
N ARG A 146 -14.80 10.11 3.97
CA ARG A 146 -14.35 8.72 4.13
C ARG A 146 -13.20 8.71 5.12
N GLN A 147 -13.31 7.92 6.18
CA GLN A 147 -12.34 7.91 7.28
C GLN A 147 -11.10 7.07 6.93
N ASP A 148 -10.31 7.53 5.97
CA ASP A 148 -9.09 6.90 5.48
C ASP A 148 -7.84 7.78 5.68
N PHE A 149 -6.72 7.32 5.14
CA PHE A 149 -5.44 8.03 5.25
C PHE A 149 -5.45 9.40 4.58
N ILE A 150 -6.08 9.53 3.39
CA ILE A 150 -6.22 10.82 2.71
C ILE A 150 -7.05 11.80 3.56
N HIS A 151 -8.13 11.34 4.18
CA HIS A 151 -8.90 12.20 5.08
C HIS A 151 -8.10 12.66 6.30
N THR A 152 -7.28 11.79 6.87
CA THR A 152 -6.35 12.17 7.94
C THR A 152 -5.38 13.26 7.48
N LEU A 153 -4.84 13.13 6.27
CA LEU A 153 -3.96 14.14 5.68
C LEU A 153 -4.67 15.48 5.37
N MET A 154 -5.92 15.43 4.91
CA MET A 154 -6.75 16.61 4.69
C MET A 154 -7.06 17.33 6.01
N ASP A 155 -7.47 16.59 7.05
CA ASP A 155 -7.73 17.16 8.39
C ASP A 155 -6.49 17.86 8.95
N LEU A 156 -5.31 17.26 8.78
CA LEU A 156 -4.05 17.85 9.19
C LEU A 156 -3.65 19.09 8.37
N GLN A 157 -4.05 19.16 7.10
CA GLN A 157 -3.82 20.34 6.26
C GLN A 157 -4.75 21.49 6.63
N ASP A 158 -6.02 21.19 6.93
CA ASP A 158 -7.04 22.18 7.28
C ASP A 158 -6.87 22.72 8.72
N HIS A 159 -6.19 21.96 9.59
CA HIS A 159 -5.93 22.30 10.99
C HIS A 159 -4.42 22.36 11.29
N PRO A 160 -3.71 23.36 10.75
CA PRO A 160 -2.26 23.48 10.90
C PRO A 160 -1.83 23.62 12.37
N GLU A 161 -2.69 24.10 13.28
CA GLU A 161 -2.43 24.15 14.72
C GLU A 161 -2.21 22.77 15.35
N LYS A 162 -2.73 21.70 14.74
CA LYS A 162 -2.47 20.32 15.18
C LYS A 162 -1.03 19.88 14.89
N LEU A 163 -0.31 20.60 14.02
CA LEU A 163 1.06 20.29 13.59
C LEU A 163 2.01 21.45 13.89
N SER A 164 3.15 21.16 14.51
CA SER A 164 4.22 22.15 14.66
C SER A 164 4.99 22.43 13.36
N ILE A 165 4.47 21.99 12.21
CA ILE A 165 5.04 22.17 10.87
C ILE A 165 3.95 22.54 9.86
N ASN A 166 4.32 23.29 8.83
CA ASN A 166 3.42 23.56 7.71
C ASN A 166 3.28 22.32 6.80
N LEU A 167 2.09 21.74 6.73
CA LEU A 167 1.78 20.64 5.82
C LEU A 167 1.42 21.19 4.43
N THR A 168 2.45 21.57 3.68
CA THR A 168 2.32 21.97 2.26
C THR A 168 1.69 20.86 1.42
N ASN A 169 0.99 21.21 0.33
CA ASN A 169 0.42 20.22 -0.58
C ASN A 169 1.45 19.20 -1.10
N ASP A 170 2.65 19.66 -1.48
CA ASP A 170 3.73 18.76 -1.91
C ASP A 170 4.16 17.77 -0.80
N LEU A 171 4.19 18.21 0.46
CA LEU A 171 4.49 17.32 1.60
C LEU A 171 3.36 16.32 1.83
N LEU A 172 2.10 16.74 1.68
CA LEU A 172 0.93 15.86 1.76
C LEU A 172 1.01 14.76 0.70
N ILE A 173 1.21 15.14 -0.56
CA ILE A 173 1.37 14.21 -1.69
C ILE A 173 2.53 13.26 -1.43
N ALA A 174 3.66 13.77 -0.93
CA ALA A 174 4.81 12.94 -0.59
C ALA A 174 4.50 11.91 0.52
N GLN A 175 3.72 12.29 1.55
CA GLN A 175 3.29 11.32 2.58
C GLN A 175 2.37 10.25 2.01
N ALA A 176 1.39 10.66 1.18
CA ALA A 176 0.49 9.75 0.49
C ALA A 176 1.27 8.75 -0.37
N PHE A 177 2.22 9.24 -1.18
CA PHE A 177 3.08 8.40 -2.00
C PHE A 177 3.91 7.39 -1.20
N VAL A 178 4.55 7.83 -0.10
CA VAL A 178 5.34 6.93 0.76
C VAL A 178 4.46 5.83 1.36
N PHE A 179 3.25 6.16 1.80
CA PHE A 179 2.30 5.17 2.32
C PHE A 179 1.87 4.16 1.27
N PHE A 180 1.60 4.61 0.04
CA PHE A 180 1.29 3.71 -1.07
C PHE A 180 2.42 2.72 -1.30
N VAL A 181 3.64 3.23 -1.53
CA VAL A 181 4.82 2.42 -1.87
C VAL A 181 5.18 1.43 -0.76
N ALA A 182 5.19 1.90 0.48
CA ALA A 182 5.48 1.05 1.64
C ALA A 182 4.38 0.02 1.89
N GLY A 183 3.13 0.31 1.55
CA GLY A 183 2.00 -0.58 1.78
C GLY A 183 1.96 -1.77 0.82
N PHE A 184 2.24 -1.55 -0.47
CA PHE A 184 2.10 -2.63 -1.46
C PHE A 184 3.34 -3.54 -1.52
N GLU A 185 4.56 -2.98 -1.64
CA GLU A 185 5.72 -3.78 -2.05
C GLU A 185 6.21 -4.74 -0.98
N THR A 186 6.30 -4.27 0.28
CA THR A 186 6.76 -5.10 1.38
C THR A 186 5.78 -6.23 1.64
N SER A 187 4.48 -5.92 1.68
CA SER A 187 3.41 -6.90 1.87
C SER A 187 3.41 -7.92 0.74
N ALA A 188 3.57 -7.49 -0.51
CA ALA A 188 3.61 -8.39 -1.65
C ALA A 188 4.81 -9.35 -1.60
N SER A 189 5.97 -8.83 -1.19
CA SER A 189 7.19 -9.63 -1.05
C SER A 189 7.04 -10.63 0.09
N THR A 190 6.50 -10.23 1.24
CA THR A 190 6.22 -11.11 2.37
C THR A 190 5.27 -12.25 1.97
N ILE A 191 4.13 -11.93 1.34
CA ILE A 191 3.15 -12.95 0.93
C ILE A 191 3.78 -13.89 -0.11
N ALA A 192 4.49 -13.35 -1.11
CA ALA A 192 5.11 -14.18 -2.15
C ALA A 192 6.17 -15.14 -1.56
N ASN A 193 6.98 -14.68 -0.62
CA ASN A 193 7.96 -15.52 0.07
C ASN A 193 7.28 -16.57 0.96
N ALA A 194 6.24 -16.20 1.71
CA ALA A 194 5.48 -17.16 2.51
C ALA A 194 4.87 -18.26 1.62
N LEU A 195 4.27 -17.90 0.48
CA LEU A 195 3.72 -18.87 -0.47
C LEU A 195 4.81 -19.77 -1.06
N TYR A 196 5.99 -19.22 -1.35
CA TYR A 196 7.14 -20.01 -1.81
C TYR A 196 7.58 -21.03 -0.75
N GLU A 197 7.75 -20.61 0.50
CA GLU A 197 8.15 -21.52 1.58
C GLU A 197 7.08 -22.60 1.86
N LEU A 198 5.80 -22.24 1.82
CA LEU A 198 4.70 -23.20 1.96
C LEU A 198 4.67 -24.21 0.81
N ALA A 199 4.96 -23.80 -0.43
CA ALA A 199 5.03 -24.71 -1.57
C ALA A 199 6.15 -25.75 -1.42
N GLN A 200 7.24 -25.39 -0.73
CA GLN A 200 8.39 -26.27 -0.47
C GLN A 200 8.20 -27.14 0.78
N ASN A 201 7.33 -26.74 1.71
CA ASN A 201 7.10 -27.41 2.99
C ASN A 201 5.62 -27.82 3.15
N GLN A 202 5.24 -28.89 2.46
CA GLN A 202 3.84 -29.31 2.34
C GLN A 202 3.19 -29.70 3.66
N ASP A 203 3.94 -30.26 4.61
CA ASP A 203 3.43 -30.60 5.94
C ASP A 203 3.00 -29.35 6.73
N ILE A 204 3.71 -28.23 6.55
CA ILE A 204 3.35 -26.93 7.13
C ILE A 204 2.17 -26.34 6.37
N GLN A 205 2.16 -26.43 5.04
CA GLN A 205 1.04 -25.97 4.21
C GLN A 205 -0.28 -26.64 4.60
N ASP A 206 -0.28 -27.96 4.77
CA ASP A 206 -1.49 -28.72 5.11
C ASP A 206 -2.00 -28.37 6.51
N LYS A 207 -1.11 -28.25 7.50
CA LYS A 207 -1.48 -27.80 8.86
C LYS A 207 -2.04 -26.38 8.88
N LEU A 208 -1.44 -25.48 8.13
CA LEU A 208 -1.94 -24.11 8.00
C LEU A 208 -3.33 -24.11 7.34
N ARG A 209 -3.52 -24.92 6.29
CA ARG A 209 -4.82 -25.04 5.61
C ARG A 209 -5.88 -25.57 6.57
N GLU A 210 -5.57 -26.59 7.37
CA GLU A 210 -6.46 -27.13 8.40
C GLU A 210 -6.88 -26.04 9.41
N GLU A 211 -5.91 -25.31 9.98
CA GLU A 211 -6.20 -24.19 10.91
C GLU A 211 -7.11 -23.13 10.27
N ILE A 212 -6.82 -22.74 9.03
CA ILE A 212 -7.62 -21.75 8.30
C ILE A 212 -9.06 -22.25 8.07
N THR A 213 -9.23 -23.51 7.64
CA THR A 213 -10.54 -24.12 7.40
C THR A 213 -11.34 -24.27 8.69
N GLU A 214 -10.74 -24.74 9.78
CA GLU A 214 -11.38 -24.84 11.08
C GLU A 214 -11.94 -23.49 11.54
N HIS A 215 -11.12 -22.44 11.46
CA HIS A 215 -11.55 -21.09 11.85
C HIS A 215 -12.62 -20.51 10.91
N HIS A 216 -12.57 -20.82 9.62
CA HIS A 216 -13.60 -20.39 8.66
C HIS A 216 -14.95 -21.05 8.99
N ASP A 217 -14.95 -22.35 9.24
CA ASP A 217 -16.16 -23.13 9.56
C ASP A 217 -16.75 -22.72 10.92
N MET A 218 -15.90 -22.46 11.92
CA MET A 218 -16.32 -21.92 13.23
C MET A 218 -17.05 -20.57 13.11
N ASN A 219 -16.78 -19.79 12.06
CA ASN A 219 -17.42 -18.51 11.79
C ASN A 219 -18.54 -18.61 10.74
N ASN A 220 -19.10 -19.80 10.50
CA ASN A 220 -20.14 -20.03 9.47
C ASN A 220 -19.71 -19.61 8.05
N GLY A 221 -18.42 -19.71 7.75
CA GLY A 221 -17.87 -19.30 6.46
C GLY A 221 -17.61 -17.80 6.32
N GLU A 222 -17.60 -17.04 7.41
CA GLU A 222 -17.27 -15.62 7.40
C GLU A 222 -15.85 -15.34 7.94
N TRP A 223 -15.15 -14.43 7.27
CA TRP A 223 -13.87 -13.91 7.77
C TRP A 223 -14.13 -12.82 8.81
N LEU A 224 -13.60 -13.00 10.01
CA LEU A 224 -13.71 -12.03 11.11
C LEU A 224 -12.32 -11.54 11.54
N TYR A 225 -12.18 -10.23 11.74
CA TYR A 225 -10.92 -9.61 12.16
C TYR A 225 -10.32 -10.26 13.42
N GLU A 226 -11.16 -10.60 14.41
CA GLU A 226 -10.70 -11.24 15.65
C GLU A 226 -10.32 -12.72 15.46
N SER A 227 -10.82 -13.37 14.42
CA SER A 227 -10.55 -14.79 14.16
C SER A 227 -9.16 -14.96 13.55
N ILE A 228 -8.78 -14.11 12.59
CA ILE A 228 -7.44 -14.09 11.98
C ILE A 228 -6.33 -13.98 13.04
N LYS A 229 -6.56 -13.17 14.09
CA LYS A 229 -5.57 -12.95 15.17
C LYS A 229 -5.42 -14.15 16.12
N LYS A 230 -6.28 -15.15 16.00
CA LYS A 230 -6.29 -16.35 16.85
C LYS A 230 -5.69 -17.58 16.17
N MET A 231 -5.10 -17.41 14.99
CA MET A 231 -4.47 -18.48 14.18
C MET A 231 -2.95 -18.54 14.48
N PRO A 232 -2.48 -19.37 15.44
CA PRO A 232 -1.07 -19.43 15.80
C PRO A 232 -0.16 -19.95 14.68
N ILE A 233 -0.60 -20.88 13.84
CA ILE A 233 0.24 -21.40 12.75
C ILE A 233 0.40 -20.30 11.68
N LEU A 234 -0.67 -19.59 11.33
CA LEU A 234 -0.59 -18.42 10.44
C LEU A 234 0.40 -17.37 10.95
N ASP A 235 0.37 -17.06 12.26
CA ASP A 235 1.29 -16.10 12.87
C ASP A 235 2.76 -16.57 12.81
N VAL A 236 3.01 -17.87 12.95
CA VAL A 236 4.36 -18.46 12.79
C VAL A 236 4.83 -18.42 11.35
N VAL A 237 3.96 -18.71 10.38
CA VAL A 237 4.32 -18.71 8.94
C VAL A 237 4.73 -17.32 8.44
N LEU A 238 4.15 -16.26 9.01
CA LEU A 238 4.42 -14.87 8.60
C LEU A 238 5.62 -14.22 9.31
N LYS A 239 6.19 -14.85 10.35
CA LYS A 239 7.29 -14.32 11.16
C LYS A 239 8.65 -14.89 10.77
#